data_AF-A0A6N8EM47-F1
#
_entry.id   AF-A0A6N8EM47-F1
#
_cell.length_a   1.000
_cell.length_b   1.000
_cell.length_c   1.000
_cell.angle_alpha   90.00
_cell.angle_beta   90.00
_cell.angle_gamma   90.00
#
_symmetry.space_group_name_H-M   'P 1'
#
loop_
_entity.id
_entity.type
_entity.pdbx_description
1 polymer ?
#
loop_
_entity_poly.entity_id
_entity_poly.type
_entity_poly.pdbx_seq_one_letter_code
_entity_poly.pdbx_strand_id
1 'polypeptide(L)'
;MSLDVKTVAKMARLARIGLSEEELQAHQKEMQGIIGWVDHLNEVDITDVPPMVGTGLAQPRLRDDKVTDGNCPEAVLSNAPEREGPFYTVPKVVE
;
A
#
# COMPACT_ATOMS: atom_id res chain seq x y z
N MET A 1 11.52 20.02 -1.12
CA MET A 1 10.93 20.07 0.25
C MET A 1 11.84 19.36 1.25
N SER A 2 11.90 19.77 2.53
CA SER A 2 12.69 19.06 3.54
C SER A 2 11.83 18.06 4.30
N LEU A 3 12.24 16.79 4.32
CA LEU A 3 11.58 15.69 5.01
C LEU A 3 12.20 15.48 6.39
N ASP A 4 11.40 15.63 7.45
CA ASP A 4 11.85 15.36 8.82
C ASP A 4 11.61 13.91 9.25
N VAL A 5 12.32 13.46 10.29
CA VAL A 5 12.22 12.09 10.83
C VAL A 5 10.80 11.78 11.31
N LYS A 6 10.07 12.79 11.81
CA LYS A 6 8.67 12.62 12.25
C LYS A 6 7.75 12.26 11.09
N THR A 7 7.97 12.85 9.92
CA THR A 7 7.21 12.54 8.70
C THR A 7 7.49 11.12 8.23
N VAL A 8 8.76 10.68 8.26
CA VAL A 8 9.13 9.29 7.95
C VAL A 8 8.45 8.30 8.90
N ALA A 9 8.47 8.57 10.21
CA ALA A 9 7.79 7.76 11.21
C ALA A 9 6.27 7.70 10.97
N LYS A 10 5.65 8.83 10.57
CA LYS A 10 4.23 8.87 10.19
C LYS A 10 3.95 8.01 8.96
N MET A 11 4.80 8.08 7.94
CA MET A 11 4.68 7.26 6.73
C MET A 11 4.81 5.77 7.04
N ALA A 12 5.80 5.38 7.85
CA ALA A 12 6.00 3.99 8.29
C ALA A 12 4.76 3.46 9.03
N ARG A 13 4.16 4.27 9.91
CA ARG A 13 2.91 3.93 10.60
C ARG A 13 1.73 3.73 9.64
N LEU A 14 1.60 4.58 8.62
CA LEU A 14 0.55 4.44 7.60
C LEU A 14 0.74 3.16 6.78
N ALA A 15 1.98 2.80 6.47
CA ALA A 15 2.35 1.60 5.75
C ALA A 15 2.40 0.32 6.62
N ARG A 16 2.17 0.43 7.95
CA ARG A 16 2.29 -0.68 8.92
C ARG A 16 3.69 -1.31 8.97
N ILE A 17 4.73 -0.50 8.77
CA ILE A 17 6.14 -0.92 8.87
C ILE A 17 6.71 -0.46 10.20
N GLY A 18 7.22 -1.39 11.00
CA GLY A 18 7.97 -1.07 12.22
C GLY A 18 9.43 -0.76 11.87
N LEU A 19 9.91 0.41 12.27
CA LEU A 19 11.29 0.85 12.09
C LEU A 19 11.90 1.22 13.44
N SER A 20 13.16 0.85 13.63
CA SER A 20 13.99 1.36 14.72
C SER A 20 14.38 2.83 14.50
N GLU A 21 14.87 3.49 15.55
CA GLU A 21 15.33 4.89 15.46
C GLU A 21 16.50 5.05 14.48
N GLU A 22 17.42 4.06 14.45
CA GLU A 22 18.56 4.04 13.52
C GLU A 22 18.08 3.93 12.07
N GLU A 23 17.11 3.04 11.81
CA GLU A 23 16.50 2.89 10.49
C GLU A 23 15.74 4.15 10.07
N LEU A 24 15.02 4.81 10.99
CA LEU A 24 14.31 6.05 10.67
C LEU A 24 15.26 7.15 10.17
N GLN A 25 16.45 7.28 10.77
CA GLN A 25 17.45 8.25 10.34
C GLN A 25 18.04 7.88 8.97
N ALA A 26 18.34 6.61 8.73
CA ALA A 26 18.82 6.13 7.45
C ALA A 26 17.79 6.37 6.32
N HIS A 27 16.55 5.97 6.55
CA HIS A 27 15.45 6.11 5.58
C HIS A 27 15.10 7.58 5.33
N GLN A 28 15.25 8.47 6.32
CA GLN A 28 15.05 9.90 6.11
C GLN A 28 16.01 10.46 5.05
N LYS A 29 17.29 10.06 5.10
CA LYS A 29 18.29 10.51 4.12
C LYS A 29 18.00 9.94 2.73
N GLU A 30 17.64 8.67 2.65
CA GLU A 30 17.33 8.01 1.38
C GLU A 30 16.08 8.62 0.72
N MET A 31 15.00 8.79 1.49
CA MET A 31 13.76 9.40 1.02
C MET A 31 13.97 10.85 0.58
N GLN A 32 14.82 11.61 1.29
CA GLN A 32 15.17 12.97 0.87
C GLN A 32 15.84 12.98 -0.51
N GLY A 33 16.69 11.98 -0.81
CA GLY A 33 17.30 11.80 -2.12
C GLY A 33 16.28 11.46 -3.20
N ILE A 34 15.37 10.52 -2.91
CA ILE A 34 14.33 10.09 -3.87
C ILE A 34 13.37 11.25 -4.18
N ILE A 35 12.88 11.97 -3.17
CA ILE A 35 11.99 13.13 -3.37
C ILE A 35 12.72 14.22 -4.16
N GLY A 36 13.98 14.49 -3.83
CA GLY A 36 14.79 15.46 -4.58
C GLY A 36 14.96 15.08 -6.05
N TRP A 37 15.08 13.79 -6.36
CA TRP A 37 15.12 13.33 -7.76
C TRP A 37 13.75 13.46 -8.46
N VAL A 38 12.65 13.17 -7.76
CA VAL A 38 11.29 13.33 -8.29
C VAL A 38 10.96 14.81 -8.55
N ASP A 39 11.52 15.75 -7.78
CA ASP A 39 11.30 17.19 -7.96
C ASP A 39 11.71 17.69 -9.37
N HIS A 40 12.58 16.97 -10.10
CA HIS A 40 12.90 17.28 -11.51
C HIS A 40 11.69 17.20 -12.44
N LEU A 41 10.67 16.41 -12.10
CA LEU A 41 9.45 16.33 -12.91
C LEU A 41 8.68 17.65 -12.93
N ASN A 42 8.87 18.52 -11.93
CA ASN A 42 8.23 19.84 -11.89
C ASN A 42 8.76 20.82 -12.95
N GLU A 43 9.89 20.51 -13.60
CA GLU A 43 10.46 21.32 -14.68
C GLU A 43 9.66 21.21 -15.99
N VAL A 44 8.77 20.21 -16.09
CA VAL A 44 7.98 19.93 -17.28
C VAL A 44 6.57 20.53 -17.13
N ASP A 45 6.16 21.37 -18.09
CA ASP A 45 4.80 21.91 -18.14
C ASP A 45 3.81 20.83 -18.59
N ILE A 46 2.79 20.61 -17.77
CA ILE A 46 1.72 19.62 -17.97
C ILE A 46 0.32 20.25 -17.89
N THR A 47 0.19 21.58 -18.03
CA THR A 47 -1.06 22.33 -17.82
C THR A 47 -2.26 21.74 -18.58
N ASP A 48 -2.04 21.26 -19.81
CA ASP A 48 -3.08 20.67 -20.67
C ASP A 48 -2.94 19.16 -20.88
N VAL A 49 -2.11 18.48 -20.07
CA VAL A 49 -1.87 17.03 -20.18
C VAL A 49 -2.77 16.29 -19.18
N PRO A 50 -3.78 15.52 -19.64
CA PRO A 50 -4.63 14.75 -18.73
C PRO A 50 -3.85 13.59 -18.09
N PRO A 51 -4.14 13.24 -16.82
CA PRO A 51 -3.49 12.11 -16.16
C PRO A 51 -3.86 10.78 -16.83
N MET A 52 -2.86 9.90 -16.97
CA MET A 52 -3.06 8.55 -17.50
C MET A 52 -3.60 7.62 -16.40
N VAL A 53 -4.81 7.09 -16.58
CA VAL A 53 -5.50 6.23 -15.59
C VAL A 53 -5.44 4.73 -15.91
N GLY A 54 -4.86 4.36 -17.05
CA GLY A 54 -4.73 2.98 -17.52
C GLY A 54 -4.31 2.92 -18.99
N THR A 55 -3.91 1.74 -19.45
CA THR A 55 -3.45 1.53 -20.84
C THR A 55 -4.59 1.24 -21.84
N GLY A 56 -5.81 1.07 -21.36
CA GLY A 56 -6.97 0.74 -22.18
C GLY A 56 -8.09 1.77 -22.08
N LEU A 57 -8.66 2.14 -23.23
CA LEU A 57 -9.94 2.85 -23.33
C LEU A 57 -11.09 1.85 -23.11
N ALA A 58 -11.20 1.32 -21.90
CA ALA A 58 -12.21 0.31 -21.60
C ALA A 58 -13.28 0.88 -20.70
N GLN A 59 -14.54 0.80 -21.14
CA GLN A 59 -15.68 0.91 -20.26
C GLN A 59 -15.54 -0.09 -19.09
N PRO A 60 -16.09 0.22 -17.89
CA PRO A 60 -16.03 -0.70 -16.76
C PRO A 60 -16.55 -2.07 -17.17
N ARG A 61 -15.75 -3.12 -16.95
CA ARG A 61 -16.22 -4.50 -17.18
C ARG A 61 -17.27 -4.84 -16.13
N LEU A 62 -18.48 -5.12 -16.60
CA LEU A 62 -19.53 -5.69 -15.75
C LEU A 62 -19.29 -7.19 -15.57
N ARG A 63 -19.65 -7.69 -14.39
CA ARG A 63 -19.67 -9.12 -14.05
C ARG A 63 -21.12 -9.57 -13.94
N ASP A 64 -21.44 -10.74 -14.50
CA ASP A 64 -22.75 -11.38 -14.31
C ASP A 64 -23.03 -11.63 -12.82
N ASP A 65 -24.27 -11.40 -12.39
CA ASP A 65 -24.71 -11.71 -11.03
C ASP A 65 -25.03 -13.21 -10.88
N LYS A 66 -23.98 -14.02 -10.76
CA LYS A 66 -24.08 -15.47 -10.56
C LYS A 66 -23.05 -15.97 -9.55
N VAL A 67 -23.38 -17.06 -8.86
CA VAL A 67 -22.46 -17.79 -7.98
C VAL A 67 -21.46 -18.58 -8.83
N THR A 68 -20.17 -18.47 -8.52
CA THR A 68 -19.09 -19.12 -9.31
C THR A 68 -18.20 -20.04 -8.49
N ASP A 69 -18.27 -20.01 -7.16
CA ASP A 69 -17.42 -20.79 -6.25
C ASP A 69 -18.09 -20.88 -4.85
N GLY A 70 -17.57 -21.73 -3.96
CA GLY A 70 -17.98 -21.82 -2.56
C GLY A 70 -17.61 -23.13 -1.85
N ASN A 71 -17.89 -23.18 -0.55
CA ASN A 71 -17.75 -24.37 0.30
C ASN A 71 -16.35 -25.00 0.33
N CYS A 72 -15.29 -24.19 0.28
CA CYS A 72 -13.90 -24.62 0.28
C CYS A 72 -13.07 -24.11 1.50
N PRO A 73 -13.57 -24.20 2.75
CA PRO A 73 -12.92 -23.60 3.92
C PRO A 73 -11.49 -24.12 4.14
N GLU A 74 -11.22 -25.39 3.89
CA GLU A 74 -9.86 -25.96 4.03
C GLU A 74 -8.88 -25.38 3.01
N ALA A 75 -9.32 -25.12 1.78
CA ALA A 75 -8.48 -24.50 0.75
C ALA A 75 -8.23 -23.02 1.04
N VAL A 76 -9.23 -22.31 1.57
CA VAL A 76 -9.11 -20.89 1.95
C VAL A 76 -8.16 -20.71 3.15
N LEU A 77 -8.23 -21.60 4.13
CA LEU A 77 -7.45 -21.53 5.36
C LEU A 77 -6.07 -22.19 5.26
N SER A 78 -5.71 -22.79 4.12
CA SER A 78 -4.48 -23.57 4.00
C SER A 78 -3.19 -22.78 4.25
N ASN A 79 -3.24 -21.46 4.04
CA ASN A 79 -2.13 -20.53 4.27
C ASN A 79 -2.32 -19.64 5.51
N ALA A 80 -3.35 -19.89 6.32
CA ALA A 80 -3.57 -19.15 7.56
C ALA A 80 -2.37 -19.38 8.51
N PRO A 81 -1.70 -18.33 8.99
CA PRO A 81 -0.62 -18.49 9.98
C PRO A 81 -1.10 -19.17 11.26
N GLU A 82 -2.33 -18.85 11.67
CA GLU A 82 -3.04 -19.47 12.79
C GLU A 82 -4.54 -19.52 12.48
N ARG A 83 -5.20 -20.62 12.87
CA ARG A 83 -6.64 -20.78 12.72
C ARG A 83 -7.26 -21.48 13.93
N GLU A 84 -8.49 -21.11 14.25
CA GLU A 84 -9.33 -21.81 15.22
C GLU A 84 -10.60 -22.29 14.52
N GLY A 85 -10.70 -23.60 14.29
CA GLY A 85 -11.77 -24.18 13.48
C GLY A 85 -11.85 -23.51 12.10
N PRO A 86 -13.01 -22.93 11.72
CA PRO A 86 -13.20 -22.26 10.43
C PRO A 86 -12.76 -20.78 10.41
N PHE A 87 -12.08 -20.26 11.44
CA PHE A 87 -11.75 -18.84 11.56
C PHE A 87 -10.24 -18.56 11.51
N TYR A 88 -9.87 -17.40 10.95
CA TYR A 88 -8.52 -16.84 11.13
C TYR A 88 -8.37 -16.29 12.54
N THR A 89 -7.27 -16.61 13.19
CA THR A 89 -6.97 -16.09 14.53
C THR A 89 -6.15 -14.81 14.40
N VAL A 90 -6.57 -13.75 15.09
CA VAL A 90 -5.86 -12.47 15.16
C VAL A 90 -5.88 -11.93 16.59
N PRO A 91 -4.89 -11.13 17.00
CA PRO A 91 -4.95 -10.43 18.28
C PRO A 91 -6.23 -9.59 18.37
N LYS A 92 -6.86 -9.60 19.56
CA LYS A 92 -8.08 -8.83 19.81
C LYS A 92 -7.80 -7.35 19.53
N VAL A 93 -8.59 -6.75 18.64
CA VAL A 93 -8.56 -5.31 18.40
C VAL A 93 -9.17 -4.63 19.63
N VAL A 94 -8.33 -3.90 20.38
CA VAL A 94 -8.72 -3.05 21.51
C VAL A 94 -8.37 -1.60 21.16
N GLU A 95 -9.19 -0.65 21.61
CA GLU A 95 -8.92 0.80 21.48
C GLU A 95 -7.88 1.27 22.51
#